data_AF-A0A553NLC3-F1
#
_entry.id   AF-A0A553NLC3-F1
#
_cell.length_a   1.000
_cell.length_b   1.000
_cell.length_c   1.000
_cell.angle_alpha   90.00
_cell.angle_beta   90.00
_cell.angle_gamma   90.00
#
_symmetry.space_group_name_H-M   'P 1'
#
loop_
_entity.id
_entity.type
_entity.pdbx_description
1 polymer ?
#
loop_
_entity_poly.entity_id
_entity_poly.type
_entity_poly.pdbx_seq_one_letter_code
_entity_poly.pdbx_strand_id
1 'polypeptide(L)'
;VDLPFPVEQISSMTHRAFLQMLKREHLTPEQLAFVQDIRRRGKNRVAAQRCRKRKLDCIYRLEGDIKKLKLEKEKLLQEHNQLKFGMEEVSQKFSGLCQSLSLDTSSIILTPPSLAGPDGDMPTDISLDGFLVATCPEGDAIALRSQDQNTVTHPSQ
;
A
#
# COMPACT_ATOMS: atom_id res chain seq x y z
N VAL A 1 -7.78 52.52 19.59
CA VAL A 1 -9.13 52.54 19.00
C VAL A 1 -10.06 52.09 20.10
N ASP A 2 -10.76 53.03 20.73
CA ASP A 2 -11.76 52.69 21.75
C ASP A 2 -13.06 52.34 21.06
N LEU A 3 -13.72 51.28 21.53
CA LEU A 3 -14.99 50.82 21.00
C LEU A 3 -16.08 50.95 22.05
N PRO A 4 -17.33 51.26 21.66
CA PRO A 4 -18.44 51.36 22.59
C PRO A 4 -18.95 50.00 23.12
N PHE A 5 -18.29 48.90 22.75
CA PHE A 5 -18.68 47.54 23.13
C PHE A 5 -17.48 46.59 23.23
N PRO A 6 -17.62 45.48 23.99
CA PRO A 6 -16.62 44.42 24.11
C PRO A 6 -16.40 43.66 22.79
N VAL A 7 -15.13 43.36 22.47
CA VAL A 7 -14.70 42.81 21.16
C VAL A 7 -14.65 41.29 21.09
N GLU A 8 -14.76 40.62 22.23
CA GLU A 8 -14.52 39.18 22.38
C GLU A 8 -15.46 38.35 21.49
N GLN A 9 -16.70 38.82 21.30
CA GLN A 9 -17.74 38.13 20.54
C GLN A 9 -17.67 38.39 19.03
N ILE A 10 -16.90 39.39 18.57
CA ILE A 10 -16.78 39.78 17.16
C ILE A 10 -16.31 38.62 16.29
N SER A 11 -15.45 37.76 16.82
CA SER A 11 -14.89 36.63 16.08
C SER A 11 -15.86 35.46 15.92
N SER A 12 -16.76 35.25 16.88
CA SER A 12 -17.64 34.08 16.96
C SER A 12 -19.05 34.33 16.42
N MET A 13 -19.49 35.59 16.33
CA MET A 13 -20.83 35.92 15.83
C MET A 13 -21.03 35.52 14.37
N THR A 14 -22.28 35.20 14.01
CA THR A 14 -22.66 34.91 12.62
C THR A 14 -22.48 36.13 11.72
N HIS A 15 -22.43 35.93 10.41
CA HIS A 15 -22.34 37.04 9.46
C HIS A 15 -23.49 38.03 9.62
N ARG A 16 -24.72 37.53 9.79
CA ARG A 16 -25.91 38.38 9.96
C ARG A 16 -25.84 39.20 11.25
N ALA A 17 -25.46 38.59 12.38
CA ALA A 17 -25.33 39.28 13.66
C ALA A 17 -24.24 40.37 13.60
N PHE A 18 -23.12 40.08 12.93
CA PHE A 18 -22.05 41.06 12.72
C PHE A 18 -22.52 42.27 11.92
N LEU A 19 -23.20 42.06 10.79
CA LEU A 19 -23.74 43.17 9.99
C LEU A 19 -24.80 43.98 10.77
N GLN A 20 -25.62 43.31 11.57
CA GLN A 20 -26.62 43.99 12.39
C GLN A 20 -25.99 44.86 13.47
N MET A 21 -24.93 44.38 14.12
CA MET A 21 -24.13 45.16 15.07
C MET A 21 -23.52 46.39 14.40
N LEU A 22 -22.88 46.22 13.23
CA LEU A 22 -22.29 47.33 12.48
C LEU A 22 -23.31 48.41 12.05
N LYS A 23 -24.58 48.04 11.85
CA LYS A 23 -25.65 48.99 11.52
C LYS A 23 -26.21 49.73 12.73
N ARG A 24 -26.15 49.11 13.92
CA ARG A 24 -26.66 49.68 15.18
C ARG A 24 -25.68 50.65 15.81
N GLU A 25 -24.39 50.33 15.71
CA GLU A 25 -23.31 51.11 16.29
C GLU A 25 -22.85 52.19 15.31
N HIS A 26 -22.87 53.46 15.74
CA HIS A 26 -22.37 54.58 14.93
C HIS A 26 -20.83 54.63 14.98
N LEU A 27 -20.18 53.72 14.24
CA LEU A 27 -18.73 53.59 14.22
C LEU A 27 -18.06 54.58 13.25
N THR A 28 -16.90 55.11 13.65
CA THR A 28 -16.01 55.83 12.73
C THR A 28 -15.37 54.88 11.72
N PRO A 29 -14.84 55.39 10.59
CA PRO A 29 -14.11 54.55 9.63
C PRO A 29 -12.95 53.76 10.25
N GLU A 30 -12.21 54.35 11.19
CA GLU A 30 -11.11 53.66 11.88
C GLU A 30 -11.62 52.53 12.79
N GLN A 31 -12.70 52.76 13.53
CA GLN A 31 -13.33 51.74 14.37
C GLN A 31 -13.88 50.58 13.53
N LEU A 32 -14.49 50.88 12.38
CA LEU A 32 -14.99 49.88 11.45
C LEU A 32 -13.85 48.99 10.92
N ALA A 33 -12.75 49.58 10.46
CA ALA A 33 -11.58 48.85 9.99
C ALA A 33 -11.00 47.96 11.10
N PHE A 34 -10.91 48.48 12.32
CA PHE A 34 -10.42 47.75 13.48
C PHE A 34 -11.29 46.52 13.82
N VAL A 35 -12.61 46.69 13.88
CA VAL A 35 -13.58 45.62 14.17
C VAL A 35 -13.56 44.52 13.09
N GLN A 36 -13.47 44.91 11.81
CA GLN A 36 -13.32 43.96 10.71
C GLN A 36 -12.01 43.17 10.82
N ASP A 37 -10.92 43.83 11.19
CA ASP A 37 -9.62 43.18 11.31
C ASP A 37 -9.55 42.21 12.51
N ILE A 38 -10.15 42.57 13.65
CA ILE A 38 -10.36 41.63 14.77
C ILE A 38 -11.09 40.37 14.27
N ARG A 39 -12.20 40.55 13.54
CA ARG A 39 -12.98 39.42 13.00
C ARG A 39 -12.16 38.58 12.03
N ARG A 40 -11.38 39.22 11.16
CA ARG A 40 -10.51 38.57 10.18
C ARG A 40 -9.46 37.71 10.87
N ARG A 41 -8.74 38.25 11.86
CA ARG A 41 -7.73 37.55 12.66
C ARG A 41 -8.36 36.39 13.45
N GLY A 42 -9.51 36.61 14.07
CA GLY A 42 -10.27 35.57 14.77
C GLY A 42 -10.65 34.38 13.89
N LYS A 43 -11.20 34.65 12.69
CA LYS A 43 -11.51 33.61 11.70
C LYS A 43 -10.25 32.87 11.24
N ASN A 44 -9.16 33.59 10.97
CA ASN A 44 -7.90 32.98 10.54
C ASN A 44 -7.32 32.06 11.63
N ARG A 45 -7.38 32.45 12.91
CA ARG A 45 -6.97 31.61 14.04
C ARG A 45 -7.73 30.28 14.07
N VAL A 46 -9.06 30.32 13.93
CA VAL A 46 -9.89 29.11 13.90
C VAL A 46 -9.60 28.26 12.66
N ALA A 47 -9.42 28.90 11.49
CA ALA A 47 -9.06 28.20 10.27
C ALA A 47 -7.70 27.50 10.38
N ALA A 48 -6.70 28.17 10.96
CA ALA A 48 -5.39 27.59 11.22
C ALA A 48 -5.48 26.40 12.18
N GLN A 49 -6.27 26.51 13.26
CA GLN A 49 -6.53 25.40 14.18
C GLN A 49 -7.17 24.20 13.46
N ARG A 50 -8.20 24.43 12.64
CA ARG A 50 -8.84 23.37 11.84
C ARG A 50 -7.89 22.77 10.80
N CYS A 51 -7.02 23.57 10.21
CA CYS A 51 -6.00 23.10 9.26
C CYS A 51 -5.01 22.17 9.96
N ARG A 52 -4.46 22.59 11.11
CA ARG A 52 -3.57 21.77 11.94
C ARG A 52 -4.23 20.48 12.39
N LYS A 53 -5.49 20.56 12.86
CA LYS A 53 -6.28 19.37 13.24
C LYS A 53 -6.41 18.40 12.07
N ARG A 54 -6.86 18.87 10.89
CA ARG A 54 -6.98 18.02 9.70
C ARG A 54 -5.66 17.38 9.29
N LYS A 55 -4.54 18.11 9.40
CA LYS A 55 -3.20 17.57 9.12
C LYS A 55 -2.85 16.44 10.09
N LEU A 56 -3.06 16.64 11.39
CA LEU A 56 -2.82 15.62 12.42
C LEU A 56 -3.74 14.40 12.25
N ASP A 57 -5.03 14.62 11.99
CA ASP A 57 -5.99 13.54 11.73
C ASP A 57 -5.58 12.70 10.51
N CYS A 58 -4.98 13.33 9.49
CA CYS A 58 -4.43 12.64 8.33
C CYS A 58 -3.20 11.80 8.68
N ILE A 59 -2.26 12.38 9.45
CA ILE A 59 -1.06 11.68 9.92
C ILE A 59 -1.46 10.42 10.71
N TYR A 60 -2.35 10.55 11.70
CA TYR A 60 -2.78 9.42 12.51
C TYR A 60 -3.48 8.32 11.70
N ARG A 61 -4.27 8.69 10.69
CA ARG A 61 -4.90 7.73 9.79
C ARG A 61 -3.86 6.95 9.00
N LEU A 62 -2.91 7.66 8.38
CA LEU A 62 -1.83 7.05 7.61
C LEU A 62 -0.95 6.14 8.48
N GLU A 63 -0.64 6.55 9.72
CA GLU A 63 0.07 5.70 10.68
C GLU A 63 -0.71 4.42 11.01
N GLY A 64 -2.04 4.51 11.14
CA GLY A 64 -2.92 3.36 11.30
C GLY A 64 -2.91 2.43 10.08
N ASP A 65 -3.01 3.00 8.89
CA ASP A 65 -2.99 2.25 7.63
C ASP A 65 -1.65 1.52 7.44
N ILE A 66 -0.51 2.18 7.72
CA ILE A 66 0.81 1.56 7.67
C ILE A 66 0.91 0.38 8.64
N LYS A 67 0.42 0.53 9.87
CA LYS A 67 0.42 -0.56 10.86
C LYS A 67 -0.40 -1.75 10.38
N LYS A 68 -1.60 -1.49 9.85
CA LYS A 68 -2.48 -2.53 9.29
C LYS A 68 -1.81 -3.26 8.12
N LEU A 69 -1.26 -2.51 7.17
CA LEU A 69 -0.57 -3.09 6.00
C LEU A 69 0.65 -3.91 6.38
N LYS A 70 1.41 -3.50 7.41
CA LYS A 70 2.54 -4.29 7.93
C LYS A 70 2.09 -5.63 8.51
N LEU A 71 1.02 -5.62 9.31
CA LEU A 71 0.47 -6.84 9.90
C LEU A 71 -0.06 -7.79 8.81
N GLU A 72 -0.76 -7.25 7.82
CA GLU A 72 -1.29 -8.01 6.69
C GLU A 72 -0.17 -8.62 5.84
N LYS A 73 0.90 -7.85 5.57
CA LYS A 73 2.10 -8.35 4.89
C LYS A 73 2.74 -9.51 5.65
N GLU A 74 2.87 -9.41 6.97
CA GLU A 74 3.46 -10.48 7.78
C GLU A 74 2.61 -11.76 7.72
N LYS A 75 1.29 -11.62 7.84
CA LYS A 75 0.35 -12.74 7.70
C LYS A 75 0.48 -13.43 6.34
N LEU A 76 0.47 -12.64 5.26
CA LEU A 76 0.60 -13.18 3.90
C LEU A 76 1.95 -13.87 3.69
N LEU A 77 3.04 -13.37 4.28
CA LEU A 77 4.35 -14.00 4.18
C LEU A 77 4.38 -15.35 4.92
N GLN A 78 3.71 -15.45 6.07
CA GLN A 78 3.55 -16.72 6.78
C GLN A 78 2.76 -17.73 5.96
N GLU A 79 1.62 -17.32 5.41
CA GLU A 79 0.78 -18.16 4.54
C GLU A 79 1.53 -18.64 3.29
N HIS A 80 2.28 -17.73 2.64
CA HIS A 80 3.12 -18.07 1.50
C HIS A 80 4.18 -19.13 1.84
N ASN A 81 4.87 -18.96 2.98
CA ASN A 81 5.87 -19.94 3.42
C ASN A 81 5.26 -21.30 3.73
N GLN A 82 4.09 -21.33 4.38
CA GLN A 82 3.36 -22.57 4.65
C GLN A 82 2.99 -23.30 3.35
N LEU A 83 2.47 -22.56 2.36
CA LEU A 83 2.13 -23.12 1.06
C LEU A 83 3.37 -23.64 0.33
N LYS A 84 4.48 -22.88 0.37
CA LYS A 84 5.76 -23.30 -0.22
C LYS A 84 6.25 -24.61 0.38
N PHE A 85 6.26 -24.73 1.71
CA PHE A 85 6.64 -25.98 2.38
C PHE A 85 5.71 -27.14 2.02
N GLY A 86 4.40 -26.91 1.97
CA GLY A 86 3.44 -27.93 1.55
C GLY A 86 3.67 -28.40 0.10
N MET A 87 4.01 -27.48 -0.80
CA MET A 87 4.32 -27.80 -2.19
C MET A 87 5.61 -28.63 -2.32
N GLU A 88 6.65 -28.27 -1.57
CA GLU A 88 7.91 -29.04 -1.50
C GLU A 88 7.67 -30.47 -0.99
N GLU A 89 6.85 -30.63 0.06
CA GLU A 89 6.50 -31.94 0.62
C GLU A 89 5.75 -32.82 -0.40
N VAL A 90 4.74 -32.26 -1.08
CA VAL A 90 3.97 -32.98 -2.11
C VAL A 90 4.88 -33.36 -3.28
N SER A 91 5.74 -32.45 -3.74
CA SER A 91 6.70 -32.72 -4.81
C SER A 91 7.66 -33.85 -4.44
N GLN A 92 8.19 -33.85 -3.21
CA GLN A 92 9.07 -34.91 -2.73
C GLN A 92 8.36 -36.27 -2.67
N LYS A 93 7.12 -36.32 -2.14
CA LYS A 93 6.31 -37.54 -2.11
C LYS A 93 6.05 -38.07 -3.51
N PHE A 94 5.68 -37.20 -4.44
CA PHE A 94 5.44 -37.57 -5.84
C PHE A 94 6.70 -38.13 -6.50
N SER A 95 7.85 -37.47 -6.34
CA SER A 95 9.14 -37.96 -6.84
C SER A 95 9.50 -39.32 -6.28
N GLY A 96 9.30 -39.54 -4.97
CA GLY A 96 9.51 -40.83 -4.34
C GLY A 96 8.62 -41.94 -4.92
N LEU A 97 7.33 -41.65 -5.16
CA LEU A 97 6.42 -42.59 -5.79
C LEU A 97 6.84 -42.94 -7.23
N CYS A 98 7.23 -41.94 -8.03
CA CYS A 98 7.73 -42.16 -9.38
C CYS A 98 8.99 -43.05 -9.39
N GLN A 99 9.93 -42.81 -8.49
CA GLN A 99 11.14 -43.63 -8.36
C GLN A 99 10.80 -45.08 -8.00
N SER A 100 9.87 -45.32 -7.06
CA SER A 100 9.44 -46.68 -6.73
C SER A 100 8.77 -47.42 -7.90
N LEU A 101 7.92 -46.74 -8.66
CA LEU A 101 7.27 -47.32 -9.86
C LEU A 101 8.29 -47.71 -10.94
N SER A 102 9.34 -46.91 -11.15
CA SER A 102 10.40 -47.22 -12.12
C SER A 102 11.24 -48.44 -11.70
N LEU A 103 11.42 -48.66 -10.39
CA LEU A 103 12.14 -49.83 -9.87
C LEU A 103 11.28 -51.10 -9.96
N ASP A 104 9.98 -51.01 -9.68
CA ASP A 104 9.06 -52.16 -9.75
C ASP A 104 8.79 -52.64 -11.18
N THR A 105 8.80 -51.73 -12.15
CA THR A 105 8.66 -52.06 -13.59
C THR A 105 9.93 -52.67 -14.19
N SER A 106 11.09 -52.47 -13.57
CA SER A 106 12.34 -53.14 -13.97
C SER A 106 12.37 -54.64 -13.64
N SER A 107 11.44 -55.13 -12.81
CA SER A 107 11.27 -56.56 -12.50
C SER A 107 10.30 -57.29 -13.45
N ILE A 108 9.59 -56.57 -14.32
CA ILE A 108 8.83 -57.19 -15.40
C ILE A 108 9.69 -57.12 -16.65
N ILE A 109 10.42 -58.20 -16.92
CA ILE A 109 11.06 -58.47 -18.21
C ILE A 109 9.95 -58.48 -19.27
N LEU A 110 9.71 -57.32 -19.90
CA LEU A 110 9.05 -57.28 -21.19
C LEU A 110 10.16 -57.45 -22.24
N THR A 111 10.46 -58.69 -22.59
CA THR A 111 11.07 -59.01 -23.89
C THR A 111 10.18 -58.44 -24.99
N PRO A 112 10.63 -57.49 -25.83
CA PRO A 112 9.86 -57.11 -27.00
C PRO A 112 9.99 -58.22 -28.06
N PRO A 113 8.90 -58.65 -28.73
CA PRO A 113 9.04 -59.49 -29.90
C PRO A 113 9.70 -58.66 -31.01
N SER A 114 10.81 -59.18 -31.51
CA SER A 114 11.50 -58.70 -32.71
C SER A 114 10.53 -58.55 -33.88
N LEU A 115 10.26 -57.31 -34.30
CA LEU A 115 9.72 -57.01 -35.62
C LEU A 115 10.56 -55.90 -36.24
N ALA A 116 11.40 -56.31 -37.18
CA ALA A 116 12.19 -55.47 -38.05
C ALA A 116 11.28 -54.67 -39.00
N GLY A 117 11.59 -53.39 -39.16
CA GLY A 117 11.08 -52.52 -40.22
C GLY A 117 11.88 -51.20 -40.20
N PRO A 118 12.48 -50.77 -41.33
CA PRO A 118 13.41 -49.64 -41.34
C PRO A 118 12.70 -48.30 -41.60
N ASP A 119 13.35 -47.26 -41.08
CA ASP A 119 13.40 -45.87 -41.50
C ASP A 119 12.12 -45.01 -41.45
N GLY A 120 12.07 -44.18 -40.42
CA GLY A 120 11.21 -43.01 -40.33
C GLY A 120 11.75 -42.06 -39.26
N ASP A 121 12.54 -41.08 -39.67
CA ASP A 121 12.99 -39.96 -38.83
C ASP A 121 11.77 -39.25 -38.21
N MET A 122 11.73 -39.18 -36.89
CA MET A 122 10.97 -38.17 -36.15
C MET A 122 11.84 -37.63 -35.02
N PRO A 123 12.28 -36.36 -35.09
CA PRO A 123 12.97 -35.75 -33.98
C PRO A 123 11.91 -35.30 -32.97
N THR A 124 12.14 -35.55 -31.68
CA THR A 124 12.51 -34.49 -30.74
C THR A 124 12.46 -35.03 -29.31
N ASP A 125 13.61 -34.87 -28.67
CA ASP A 125 13.85 -34.83 -27.24
C ASP A 125 12.73 -34.08 -26.49
N ILE A 126 11.88 -34.81 -25.78
CA ILE A 126 11.02 -34.23 -24.75
C ILE A 126 11.78 -34.42 -23.44
N SER A 127 12.72 -33.52 -23.17
CA SER A 127 13.31 -33.41 -21.84
C SER A 127 12.21 -33.14 -20.82
N LEU A 128 12.20 -33.95 -19.76
CA LEU A 128 11.25 -33.87 -18.63
C LEU A 128 11.30 -32.50 -17.92
N ASP A 129 12.33 -31.70 -18.19
CA ASP A 129 12.48 -30.32 -17.72
C ASP A 129 11.41 -29.37 -18.30
N GLY A 130 10.82 -29.71 -19.46
CA GLY A 130 9.76 -28.91 -20.08
C GLY A 130 8.39 -29.02 -19.39
N PHE A 131 8.15 -30.11 -18.66
CA PHE A 131 6.84 -30.33 -18.00
C PHE A 131 6.72 -29.55 -16.68
N LEU A 132 7.82 -29.31 -15.96
CA LEU A 132 7.80 -28.52 -14.73
C LEU A 132 7.68 -27.00 -14.95
N VAL A 133 7.98 -26.51 -16.16
CA VAL A 133 7.80 -25.08 -16.50
C VAL A 133 6.33 -24.73 -16.74
N ALA A 134 5.47 -25.70 -17.06
CA ALA A 134 4.06 -25.47 -17.37
C ALA A 134 3.14 -25.38 -16.14
N THR A 135 3.64 -25.58 -14.92
CA THR A 135 2.84 -25.49 -13.68
C THR A 135 3.38 -24.47 -12.69
N CYS A 136 3.92 -23.34 -13.18
CA CYS A 136 4.06 -22.15 -12.34
C CYS A 136 2.85 -21.25 -12.58
N PRO A 137 2.00 -20.97 -11.57
CA PRO A 137 1.03 -19.90 -11.73
C PRO A 137 1.83 -18.60 -11.83
N GLU A 138 1.51 -17.80 -12.84
CA GLU A 138 1.98 -16.42 -12.96
C GLU A 138 1.62 -15.68 -11.66
N GLY A 139 2.58 -15.59 -10.75
CA GLY A 139 2.51 -14.77 -9.55
C GLY A 139 3.02 -13.38 -9.91
N ASP A 140 2.14 -12.39 -9.77
CA ASP A 140 2.41 -10.96 -9.94
C ASP A 140 3.84 -10.58 -9.49
N ALA A 141 4.67 -10.20 -10.45
CA ALA A 141 5.94 -9.55 -10.19
C ALA A 141 5.68 -8.16 -9.61
N ILE A 142 5.53 -8.05 -8.29
CA ILE A 142 5.70 -6.76 -7.61
C ILE A 142 7.19 -6.41 -7.72
N ALA A 143 7.49 -5.50 -8.64
CA ALA A 143 8.81 -4.89 -8.78
C ALA A 143 9.19 -4.12 -7.50
N LEU A 144 9.81 -4.79 -6.54
CA LEU A 144 10.61 -4.14 -5.50
C LEU A 144 11.93 -3.70 -6.13
N ARG A 145 11.90 -2.56 -6.81
CA ARG A 145 13.13 -1.84 -7.15
C ARG A 145 13.58 -1.07 -5.90
N SER A 146 14.53 -1.64 -5.18
CA SER A 146 15.33 -0.95 -4.15
C SER A 146 15.90 0.34 -4.72
N GLN A 147 15.56 1.47 -4.11
CA GLN A 147 16.36 2.69 -4.19
C GLN A 147 17.22 2.77 -2.93
N ASP A 148 18.39 2.14 -2.99
CA ASP A 148 19.52 2.54 -2.16
C ASP A 148 20.43 3.41 -3.02
N GLN A 149 20.31 4.73 -2.90
CA GLN A 149 21.44 5.65 -2.97
C GLN A 149 21.21 6.79 -1.98
N ASN A 150 21.76 6.58 -0.79
CA ASN A 150 22.06 7.61 0.18
C ASN A 150 23.22 8.46 -0.37
N THR A 151 22.97 9.71 -0.76
CA THR A 151 24.00 10.75 -0.79
C THR A 151 23.48 11.94 0.00
N VAL A 152 24.01 12.07 1.21
CA VAL A 152 23.91 13.24 2.06
C VAL A 152 24.73 14.36 1.41
N THR A 153 24.08 15.40 0.92
CA THR A 153 24.73 16.66 0.56
C THR A 153 24.43 17.68 1.65
N HIS A 154 25.46 18.00 2.44
CA HIS A 154 25.45 19.10 3.42
C HIS A 154 25.21 20.45 2.70
N PRO A 155 24.41 21.37 3.26
CA PRO A 155 24.46 22.76 2.82
C PRO A 155 25.71 23.41 3.42
N SER A 156 26.53 23.99 2.56
CA SER A 156 27.55 24.97 2.95
C SER A 156 26.88 26.31 3.28
N GLN A 157 27.55 27.04 4.15
CA GLN A 157 27.23 28.32 4.82
C GLN A 157 26.35 29.31 4.05
#